data_AF-A0AAW2KSI1-F1
#
_entry.id   AF-A0AAW2KSI1-F1
#
_cell.length_a   1.000
_cell.length_b   1.000
_cell.length_c   1.000
_cell.angle_alpha   90.00
_cell.angle_beta   90.00
_cell.angle_gamma   90.00
#
_symmetry.space_group_name_H-M   'P 1'
#
loop_
_entity.id
_entity.type
_entity.pdbx_description
1 polymer ?
#
loop_
_entity_poly.entity_id
_entity_poly.type
_entity_poly.pdbx_seq_one_letter_code
_entity_poly.pdbx_strand_id
1 'polypeptide(L)'
;MMNLGIVTLVGNCLGHFRELEMDETDCSWGSTLQVWVSLDVNLPLKRSLKIQSTSGDELLVHFSYERLPNLCYICGHLRHIAKYCELQFGNDFIDPGENPPYRPWLHTVVLMRA
;
A
#
# COMPACT_ATOMS: atom_id res chain seq x y z
N MET A 1 15.88 1.84 17.44
CA MET A 1 15.61 3.22 16.96
C MET A 1 15.25 3.14 15.49
N MET A 2 14.04 3.59 15.14
CA MET A 2 13.58 3.65 13.75
C MET A 2 14.28 4.80 13.03
N ASN A 3 14.77 4.57 11.80
CA ASN A 3 15.46 5.59 11.03
C ASN A 3 14.44 6.39 10.21
N LEU A 4 14.11 7.61 10.65
CA LEU A 4 13.19 8.52 9.95
C LEU A 4 13.58 8.73 8.48
N GLY A 5 14.87 8.74 8.15
CA GLY A 5 15.35 8.87 6.77
C GLY A 5 14.90 7.71 5.88
N ILE A 6 14.91 6.48 6.40
CA ILE A 6 14.40 5.31 5.65
C ILE A 6 12.88 5.43 5.48
N VAL A 7 12.16 5.82 6.52
CA VAL A 7 10.70 6.00 6.47
C VAL A 7 10.32 7.06 5.41
N THR A 8 10.98 8.22 5.43
CA THR A 8 10.76 9.28 4.44
C THR A 8 11.11 8.83 3.04
N LEU A 9 12.21 8.07 2.86
CA LEU A 9 12.58 7.50 1.57
C LEU A 9 11.48 6.57 1.04
N VAL A 10 11.01 5.63 1.86
CA VAL A 10 9.94 4.69 1.49
C VAL A 10 8.63 5.41 1.20
N GLY A 11 8.25 6.39 2.02
CA GLY A 11 7.07 7.22 1.80
C GLY A 11 7.16 8.01 0.48
N ASN A 12 8.35 8.50 0.13
CA ASN A 12 8.59 9.18 -1.13
C ASN A 12 8.64 8.24 -2.34
N CYS A 13 8.99 6.97 -2.15
CA CYS A 13 8.83 5.95 -3.17
C CYS A 13 7.34 5.63 -3.44
N LEU A 14 6.46 5.79 -2.45
CA LEU A 14 5.02 5.63 -2.60
C LEU A 14 4.35 6.83 -3.26
N GLY A 15 4.67 8.04 -2.80
CA GLY A 15 4.09 9.30 -3.24
C GLY A 15 4.87 10.47 -2.65
N HIS A 16 4.18 11.52 -2.18
CA HIS A 16 4.85 12.59 -1.42
C HIS A 16 4.67 12.33 0.07
N PHE A 17 5.75 11.99 0.78
CA PHE A 17 5.74 11.83 2.24
C PHE A 17 5.27 13.11 2.93
N ARG A 18 4.40 12.99 3.93
CA ARG A 18 3.89 14.12 4.71
C ARG A 18 4.36 14.02 6.14
N GLU A 19 4.03 12.91 6.79
CA GLU A 19 4.19 12.77 8.23
C GLU A 19 4.35 11.30 8.61
N LEU A 20 5.10 11.06 9.67
CA LEU A 20 5.17 9.78 10.35
C LEU A 20 4.29 9.88 11.59
N GLU A 21 3.27 9.05 11.68
CA GLU A 21 2.45 8.91 12.88
C GLU A 21 3.11 7.85 13.77
N MET A 22 3.60 8.27 14.94
CA MET A 22 4.13 7.37 15.95
C MET A 22 3.12 7.27 17.07
N ASP A 23 2.54 6.09 17.27
CA ASP A 23 1.73 5.82 18.46
C ASP A 23 2.68 5.52 19.63
N GLU A 24 2.59 6.30 20.72
CA GLU A 24 3.48 6.15 21.89
C GLU A 24 3.34 4.76 22.55
N THR A 25 2.28 4.03 22.21
CA THR A 25 1.91 2.74 22.78
C THR A 25 2.39 1.53 21.96
N ASP A 26 2.80 1.70 20.70
CA ASP A 26 3.03 0.59 19.76
C ASP A 26 4.52 0.33 19.49
N CYS A 27 5.34 0.37 20.54
CA CYS A 27 6.75 -0.01 20.48
C CYS A 27 6.97 -1.45 20.97
N SER A 28 6.03 -2.35 20.66
CA SER A 28 6.18 -3.79 20.89
C SER A 28 6.45 -4.53 19.56
N TRP A 29 7.11 -5.68 19.63
CA TRP A 29 7.51 -6.46 18.45
C TRP A 29 6.34 -6.69 17.48
N GLY A 30 6.46 -6.19 16.24
CA GLY A 30 5.44 -6.35 15.20
C GLY A 30 4.64 -5.09 14.86
N SER A 31 5.03 -3.92 15.38
CA SER A 31 4.35 -2.66 15.05
C SER A 31 4.51 -2.27 13.59
N THR A 32 3.39 -1.85 13.00
CA THR A 32 3.33 -1.36 11.61
C THR A 32 3.55 0.14 11.66
N LEU A 33 4.38 0.68 10.77
CA LEU A 33 4.49 2.13 10.65
C LEU A 33 3.30 2.71 9.91
N GLN A 34 2.67 3.72 10.52
CA GLN A 34 1.69 4.54 9.85
C GLN A 34 2.35 5.81 9.34
N VAL A 35 2.28 5.99 8.03
CA VAL A 35 2.82 7.17 7.36
C VAL A 35 1.73 7.82 6.53
N TRP A 36 1.67 9.14 6.60
CA TRP A 36 0.81 9.94 5.76
C TRP A 36 1.55 10.27 4.47
N VAL A 37 0.98 9.86 3.34
CA VAL A 37 1.56 10.05 2.01
C VAL A 37 0.48 10.61 1.08
N SER A 38 0.80 11.67 0.34
CA SER A 38 -0.05 12.10 -0.78
C SER A 38 0.22 11.21 -1.98
N LEU A 39 -0.81 10.51 -2.45
CA LEU A 39 -0.73 9.58 -3.57
C LEU A 39 -1.43 10.15 -4.80
N ASP A 40 -0.91 9.83 -5.99
CA ASP A 40 -1.62 10.08 -7.24
C ASP A 40 -2.69 8.99 -7.45
N VAL A 41 -3.96 9.38 -7.34
CA VAL A 41 -5.11 8.48 -7.48
C VAL A 41 -5.32 7.94 -8.91
N ASN A 42 -4.63 8.53 -9.89
CA ASN A 42 -4.63 8.06 -11.28
C ASN A 42 -3.68 6.89 -11.51
N LEU A 43 -2.84 6.56 -10.53
CA LEU A 43 -1.94 5.43 -10.57
C LEU A 43 -2.49 4.27 -9.71
N PRO A 44 -2.16 3.02 -10.07
CA PRO A 44 -2.52 1.88 -9.23
C PRO A 44 -1.73 1.93 -7.92
N LEU A 45 -2.36 1.49 -6.83
CA LEU A 45 -1.71 1.44 -5.52
C LEU A 45 -0.50 0.50 -5.55
N LYS A 46 0.59 0.88 -4.87
CA LYS A 46 1.76 0.01 -4.73
C LYS A 46 1.51 -1.02 -3.64
N ARG A 47 1.84 -2.28 -3.92
CA ARG A 47 1.62 -3.41 -3.00
C ARG A 47 2.82 -3.68 -2.09
N SER A 48 4.00 -3.44 -2.63
CA SER A 48 5.27 -3.60 -1.93
C SER A 48 6.35 -2.77 -2.59
N LEU A 49 7.44 -2.56 -1.85
CA LEU A 49 8.67 -1.93 -2.33
C LEU A 49 9.84 -2.82 -1.95
N LYS A 50 10.68 -3.13 -2.94
CA LYS A 50 11.94 -3.84 -2.73
C LYS A 50 13.05 -2.82 -2.51
N ILE A 51 13.74 -2.91 -1.38
CA ILE A 51 14.83 -2.03 -0.99
C ILE A 51 16.08 -2.89 -0.92
N GLN A 52 17.16 -2.45 -1.56
CA GLN A 52 18.45 -3.12 -1.46
C GLN A 52 19.35 -2.33 -0.51
N SER A 53 19.90 -3.02 0.49
CA SER A 53 20.92 -2.50 1.38
C SER A 53 22.26 -2.34 0.65
N THR A 54 23.13 -1.49 1.15
CA THR A 54 24.52 -1.36 0.67
C THR A 54 25.32 -2.65 0.84
N SER A 55 24.91 -3.54 1.76
CA SER A 55 25.46 -4.89 1.94
C SER A 55 24.98 -5.90 0.88
N GLY A 56 24.04 -5.52 0.01
CA GLY A 56 23.42 -6.39 -0.98
C GLY A 56 22.15 -7.09 -0.49
N ASP A 57 21.82 -7.00 0.80
CA ASP A 57 20.61 -7.59 1.37
C ASP A 57 19.35 -6.95 0.81
N GLU A 58 18.32 -7.76 0.56
CA GLU A 58 17.05 -7.31 0.00
C GLU A 58 15.96 -7.31 1.08
N LEU A 59 15.32 -6.17 1.27
CA LEU A 59 14.15 -6.00 2.15
C LEU A 59 12.91 -5.77 1.29
N LEU A 60 11.88 -6.58 1.48
CA LEU A 60 10.58 -6.37 0.87
C LEU A 60 9.64 -5.71 1.89
N VAL A 61 9.30 -4.45 1.65
CA VAL A 61 8.34 -3.69 2.46
C VAL A 61 6.96 -3.89 1.85
N HIS A 62 6.01 -4.43 2.63
CA HIS A 62 4.62 -4.55 2.22
C HIS A 62 3.82 -3.34 2.67
N PHE A 63 2.84 -2.93 1.86
CA PHE A 63 1.98 -1.80 2.17
C PHE A 63 0.54 -2.25 2.38
N SER A 64 -0.06 -1.71 3.44
CA SER A 64 -1.50 -1.68 3.65
C SER A 64 -1.90 -0.21 3.79
N TYR A 65 -3.12 0.11 3.38
CA TYR A 65 -3.62 1.47 3.31
C TYR A 65 -4.89 1.59 4.15
N GLU A 66 -5.05 2.76 4.76
CA GLU A 66 -6.28 3.17 5.41
C GLU A 66 -7.21 3.86 4.42
N ARG A 67 -8.52 3.73 4.63
CA ARG A 67 -9.55 4.50 3.92
C ARG A 67 -9.43 4.41 2.40
N LEU A 68 -9.51 3.19 1.85
CA LEU A 68 -9.52 2.94 0.40
C LEU A 68 -10.95 2.77 -0.14
N PRO A 69 -11.71 3.84 -0.45
CA PRO A 69 -12.97 3.70 -1.16
C PRO A 69 -12.71 3.26 -2.60
N ASN A 70 -13.58 2.40 -3.13
CA ASN A 70 -13.64 2.07 -4.57
C ASN A 70 -12.32 1.53 -5.18
N LEU A 71 -11.55 0.73 -4.43
CA LEU A 71 -10.40 0.02 -4.99
C LEU A 71 -10.84 -1.05 -6.00
N CYS A 72 -10.25 -1.00 -7.19
CA CYS A 72 -10.36 -2.05 -8.18
C CYS A 72 -9.40 -3.20 -7.86
N TYR A 73 -9.91 -4.37 -7.49
CA TYR A 73 -9.05 -5.51 -7.18
C TYR A 73 -8.31 -6.11 -8.38
N ILE A 74 -8.70 -5.73 -9.60
CA ILE A 74 -8.07 -6.17 -10.85
C ILE A 74 -6.89 -5.27 -11.21
N CYS A 75 -7.11 -3.95 -11.25
CA CYS A 75 -6.13 -3.01 -11.78
C CYS A 75 -5.47 -2.12 -10.71
N GLY A 76 -5.94 -2.10 -9.46
CA GLY A 76 -5.34 -1.36 -8.35
C GLY A 76 -5.71 0.13 -8.25
N HIS A 77 -6.59 0.64 -9.11
CA HIS A 77 -7.00 2.05 -9.09
C HIS A 77 -8.17 2.31 -8.12
N LEU A 78 -8.26 3.53 -7.57
CA LEU A 78 -9.32 3.93 -6.61
C LEU A 78 -10.56 4.57 -7.25
N ARG A 79 -10.65 4.57 -8.59
CA ARG A 79 -11.74 5.24 -9.31
C ARG A 79 -12.96 4.34 -9.58
N HIS A 80 -12.79 3.03 -9.53
CA HIS A 80 -13.83 2.06 -9.86
C HIS A 80 -13.63 0.75 -9.12
N ILE A 81 -14.70 0.02 -8.85
CA ILE A 81 -14.62 -1.36 -8.35
C ILE A 81 -14.37 -2.34 -9.49
N ALA A 82 -13.92 -3.55 -9.16
CA ALA A 82 -13.61 -4.61 -10.14
C ALA A 82 -14.67 -4.70 -11.24
N LYS A 83 -15.97 -4.82 -10.89
CA LYS A 83 -17.12 -4.90 -11.82
C LYS A 83 -17.12 -3.89 -12.98
N TYR A 84 -16.54 -2.71 -12.80
CA TYR A 84 -16.50 -1.64 -13.81
C TYR A 84 -15.10 -1.43 -14.42
N CYS A 85 -14.20 -2.41 -14.25
CA CYS A 85 -12.84 -2.33 -14.78
C CYS A 85 -12.82 -2.67 -16.27
N GLU A 86 -12.37 -1.73 -17.08
CA GLU A 86 -12.25 -1.88 -18.54
C GLU A 86 -11.32 -3.04 -18.94
N LEU A 87 -10.32 -3.37 -18.10
CA LEU A 87 -9.42 -4.49 -18.33
C LEU A 87 -10.16 -5.84 -18.39
N GLN A 88 -11.35 -5.96 -17.79
CA GLN A 88 -12.16 -7.19 -17.86
C GLN A 88 -12.66 -7.50 -19.27
N PHE A 89 -12.75 -6.49 -20.14
CA PHE A 89 -13.29 -6.63 -21.49
C PHE A 89 -12.19 -6.75 -22.55
N GLY A 90 -10.91 -6.78 -22.14
CA GLY A 90 -9.77 -6.96 -23.04
C GLY A 90 -9.58 -8.42 -23.44
N ASN A 91 -9.07 -8.66 -24.65
CA ASN A 91 -8.82 -10.01 -25.16
C ASN A 91 -7.80 -10.81 -24.33
N ASP A 92 -6.87 -10.11 -23.66
CA ASP A 92 -5.83 -10.72 -22.82
C ASP A 92 -6.25 -10.83 -21.34
N PHE A 93 -7.52 -10.57 -21.02
CA PHE A 93 -8.00 -10.67 -19.65
C PHE A 93 -8.07 -12.13 -19.20
N ILE A 94 -7.32 -12.44 -18.16
CA ILE A 94 -7.43 -13.70 -17.44
C ILE A 94 -8.17 -13.41 -16.14
N ASP A 95 -9.35 -14.00 -15.98
CA ASP A 95 -10.13 -13.89 -14.74
C ASP A 95 -9.30 -14.44 -13.57
N PRO A 96 -8.96 -13.61 -12.56
CA PRO A 96 -8.18 -14.06 -11.44
C PRO A 96 -8.97 -14.93 -10.44
N GLY A 97 -10.30 -15.06 -10.58
CA GLY A 97 -11.15 -15.82 -9.68
C GLY A 97 -11.02 -15.35 -8.23
N GLU A 98 -10.81 -16.28 -7.31
CA GLU A 98 -10.58 -16.01 -5.88
C GLU A 98 -9.21 -15.38 -5.59
N ASN A 99 -8.36 -15.24 -6.61
CA ASN A 99 -6.97 -14.83 -6.48
C ASN A 99 -6.59 -13.51 -7.18
N PRO A 100 -7.31 -12.39 -6.97
CA PRO A 100 -7.00 -11.13 -7.63
C PRO A 100 -5.63 -10.57 -7.23
N PRO A 101 -5.00 -9.76 -8.12
CA PRO A 101 -3.71 -9.13 -7.84
C PRO A 101 -3.72 -8.21 -6.62
N TYR A 102 -4.86 -7.56 -6.36
CA TYR A 102 -5.12 -6.76 -5.17
C TYR A 102 -6.21 -7.44 -4.35
N ARG A 103 -6.16 -7.31 -3.02
CA ARG A 103 -6.98 -8.12 -2.10
C ARG A 103 -7.30 -7.37 -0.81
N PRO A 104 -8.17 -7.94 0.04
CA PRO A 104 -8.51 -7.35 1.33
C PRO A 104 -7.31 -7.03 2.24
N TRP A 105 -6.18 -7.74 2.14
CA TRP A 105 -4.97 -7.43 2.94
C TRP A 105 -4.36 -6.05 2.63
N LEU A 106 -4.74 -5.43 1.51
CA LEU A 106 -4.36 -4.06 1.18
C LEU A 106 -5.09 -3.03 2.06
N HIS A 107 -6.23 -3.41 2.64
CA HIS A 107 -6.92 -2.62 3.65
C HIS A 107 -6.30 -2.96 5.01
N THR A 108 -5.81 -1.96 5.73
CA THR A 108 -5.53 -2.16 7.15
C THR A 108 -6.84 -2.06 7.95
N VAL A 109 -6.89 -2.71 9.11
CA VAL A 109 -7.97 -2.50 10.06
C VAL A 109 -7.83 -1.09 10.60
N VAL A 110 -8.82 -0.23 10.34
CA VAL A 110 -8.91 1.06 11.01
C VAL A 110 -9.18 0.74 12.47
N LEU A 111 -8.13 0.78 13.30
CA LEU A 111 -8.32 0.83 14.74
C LEU A 111 -9.11 2.12 14.99
N MET A 112 -10.34 2.00 15.50
CA MET A 112 -11.14 3.15 15.89
C MET A 112 -10.35 3.92 16.94
N ARG A 113 -9.70 5.00 16.52
CA ARG A 113 -9.00 5.94 17.39
C ARG A 113 -10.01 7.01 17.82
N ALA A 114 -10.14 7.19 19.13
CA ALA A 114 -11.05 8.14 19.77
C ALA A 114 -10.61 9.59 19.61
#